data_AF-A0A3D4RSK1-F1
#
_entry.id   AF-A0A3D4RSK1-F1
#
_cell.length_a   1.000
_cell.length_b   1.000
_cell.length_c   1.000
_cell.angle_alpha   90.00
_cell.angle_beta   90.00
_cell.angle_gamma   90.00
#
_symmetry.space_group_name_H-M   'P 1'
#
loop_
_entity.id
_entity.type
_entity.pdbx_description
1 polymer ?
#
loop_
_entity_poly.entity_id
_entity_poly.type
_entity_poly.pdbx_seq_one_letter_code
_entity_poly.pdbx_strand_id
1 'polypeptide(L)'
;MPKPTSACPALSISGSYEVRLSRYARVALSIPVLESGEELKAKDLLNADASQAEGRYSVHEHVRFVVDRGLVRGDAPLLVLGMRNSLVNLRAPVIWHGRPYAVAGEQPEMSLRPYYGLGLRDGSLVLDCALGDASEAASWLEFFCAGNPVLWDDARGDELFDLLLCETADHSHLFDIPRGHHHLANEATRALWSRLHVVFEQHLYSKQTVAAAAMRKVVSECVPPLSRCNNYFHAAIGIDSNGGLVCLFGNAQLEAIGQRLHTLGCHRGICVENSGSVTPTWFPSGLAAPGVPLVRAPNFRERGRAVVVIELDDDRFDSVPGCWSGNPHASVKIG
;
A
#
# COMPACT_ATOMS: atom_id res chain seq x y z
N MET A 1 -15.90 -33.16 20.58
CA MET A 1 -16.18 -31.73 20.30
C MET A 1 -15.76 -31.46 18.86
N PRO A 2 -16.65 -31.00 17.98
CA PRO A 2 -16.25 -30.61 16.63
C PRO A 2 -15.40 -29.33 16.72
N LYS A 3 -14.27 -29.31 16.01
CA LYS A 3 -13.43 -28.12 15.84
C LYS A 3 -14.27 -26.99 15.24
N PRO A 4 -14.14 -25.73 15.70
CA PRO A 4 -14.74 -24.62 15.01
C PRO A 4 -14.04 -24.47 13.65
N THR A 5 -14.71 -24.87 12.59
CA THR A 5 -14.40 -24.40 11.24
C THR A 5 -14.86 -22.96 11.17
N SER A 6 -13.98 -22.02 11.52
CA SER A 6 -14.18 -20.63 11.13
C SER A 6 -13.98 -20.56 9.61
N ALA A 7 -15.03 -20.86 8.86
CA ALA A 7 -15.13 -20.42 7.50
C ALA A 7 -15.16 -18.89 7.56
N CYS A 8 -13.97 -18.29 7.49
CA CYS A 8 -13.81 -16.89 7.20
C CYS A 8 -14.54 -16.67 5.87
N PRO A 9 -15.47 -15.71 5.74
CA PRO A 9 -16.07 -15.40 4.46
C PRO A 9 -15.00 -14.73 3.59
N ALA A 10 -14.07 -15.52 3.07
CA ALA A 10 -13.24 -15.11 1.96
C ALA A 10 -14.19 -15.07 0.76
N LEU A 11 -14.74 -13.88 0.51
CA LEU A 11 -15.42 -13.56 -0.74
C LEU A 11 -14.57 -14.13 -1.89
N SER A 12 -15.17 -14.87 -2.82
CA SER A 12 -14.50 -15.20 -4.07
C SER A 12 -14.12 -13.88 -4.74
N ILE A 13 -12.83 -13.56 -4.79
CA ILE A 13 -12.33 -12.21 -5.06
C ILE A 13 -12.35 -11.93 -6.58
N SER A 14 -13.54 -11.86 -7.15
CA SER A 14 -13.81 -11.19 -8.43
C SER A 14 -14.49 -9.83 -8.23
N GLY A 15 -14.74 -9.43 -6.98
CA GLY A 15 -15.34 -8.14 -6.61
C GLY A 15 -14.31 -7.12 -6.14
N SER A 16 -14.63 -5.83 -6.27
CA SER A 16 -13.99 -4.78 -5.48
C SER A 16 -14.72 -4.59 -4.16
N TYR A 17 -14.02 -4.01 -3.20
CA TYR A 17 -14.58 -3.52 -1.95
C TYR A 17 -14.12 -2.09 -1.75
N GLU A 18 -15.06 -1.23 -1.37
CA GLU A 18 -14.82 0.19 -1.16
C GLU A 18 -15.16 0.54 0.29
N VAL A 19 -14.28 1.29 0.94
CA VAL A 19 -14.52 1.90 2.26
C VAL A 19 -14.36 3.40 2.11
N ARG A 20 -15.32 4.16 2.63
CA ARG A 20 -15.25 5.63 2.66
C ARG A 20 -15.34 6.14 4.08
N LEU A 21 -14.40 7.01 4.45
CA LEU A 21 -14.39 7.71 5.72
C LEU A 21 -14.43 9.23 5.46
N SER A 22 -15.57 9.83 5.76
CA SER A 22 -15.75 11.29 5.66
C SER A 22 -15.29 12.01 6.92
N ARG A 23 -15.16 11.30 8.04
CA ARG A 23 -14.81 11.84 9.35
C ARG A 23 -13.98 10.84 10.14
N TYR A 24 -13.04 11.36 10.92
CA TYR A 24 -12.25 10.62 11.89
C TYR A 24 -11.77 11.60 12.96
N ALA A 25 -11.53 11.10 14.17
CA ALA A 25 -11.09 11.90 15.30
C ALA A 25 -9.56 12.11 15.28
N ARG A 26 -8.81 11.03 15.02
CA ARG A 26 -7.34 11.02 15.04
C ARG A 26 -6.78 10.00 14.07
N VAL A 27 -5.55 10.23 13.63
CA VAL A 27 -4.80 9.28 12.82
C VAL A 27 -3.40 9.14 13.38
N ALA A 28 -2.93 7.91 13.49
CA ALA A 28 -1.60 7.59 13.96
C ALA A 28 -0.92 6.58 13.03
N LEU A 29 0.35 6.81 12.74
CA LEU A 29 1.19 5.80 12.12
C LEU A 29 1.77 4.88 13.21
N SER A 30 1.66 3.57 13.01
CA SER A 30 2.25 2.55 13.87
C SER A 30 3.40 1.86 13.16
N ILE A 31 4.63 2.09 13.62
CA ILE A 31 5.87 1.49 13.08
C ILE A 31 6.82 1.08 14.23
N PRO A 32 6.45 0.07 15.03
CA PRO A 32 7.19 -0.33 16.23
C PRO A 32 8.63 -0.74 15.95
N VAL A 33 8.91 -1.23 14.73
CA VAL A 33 10.25 -1.65 14.31
C VAL A 33 11.29 -0.52 14.37
N LEU A 34 10.90 0.75 14.27
CA LEU A 34 11.88 1.83 14.37
C LEU A 34 12.43 2.02 15.79
N GLU A 35 11.73 1.50 16.80
CA GLU A 35 12.19 1.53 18.18
C GLU A 35 13.06 0.32 18.55
N SER A 36 13.07 -0.74 17.75
CA SER A 36 13.93 -1.90 18.00
C SER A 36 15.39 -1.67 17.61
N GLY A 37 15.67 -0.62 16.80
CA GLY A 37 17.01 -0.34 16.28
C GLY A 37 17.48 -1.36 15.24
N GLU A 38 16.60 -2.24 14.77
CA GLU A 38 16.91 -3.23 13.75
C GLU A 38 17.22 -2.59 12.39
N GLU A 39 18.21 -3.15 11.69
CA GLU A 39 18.46 -2.77 10.30
C GLU A 39 17.31 -3.26 9.40
N LEU A 40 16.66 -2.33 8.72
CA LEU A 40 15.53 -2.62 7.86
C LEU A 40 16.01 -3.14 6.51
N LYS A 41 16.04 -4.46 6.29
CA LYS A 41 16.42 -5.01 4.98
C LYS A 41 15.25 -4.99 4.00
N ALA A 42 15.56 -4.68 2.74
CA ALA A 42 14.63 -4.85 1.62
C ALA A 42 14.25 -6.33 1.49
N LYS A 43 13.01 -6.61 1.10
CA LYS A 43 12.53 -7.97 0.92
C LYS A 43 13.22 -8.61 -0.28
N ASP A 44 13.86 -9.76 -0.06
CA ASP A 44 14.29 -10.62 -1.17
C ASP A 44 13.04 -11.20 -1.86
N LEU A 45 12.91 -10.87 -3.13
CA LEU A 45 11.76 -11.22 -3.96
C LEU A 45 11.99 -12.51 -4.78
N LEU A 46 13.22 -13.03 -4.82
CA LEU A 46 13.55 -14.26 -5.54
C LEU A 46 13.68 -15.45 -4.59
N ASN A 47 14.17 -15.23 -3.37
CA ASN A 47 14.33 -16.29 -2.37
C ASN A 47 13.25 -16.15 -1.27
N ALA A 48 12.45 -17.21 -1.00
CA ALA A 48 11.52 -17.17 0.14
C ALA A 48 12.13 -17.63 1.47
N ASP A 49 13.41 -18.01 1.49
CA ASP A 49 14.13 -18.38 2.71
C ASP A 49 14.62 -17.15 3.48
N ALA A 50 13.66 -16.29 3.85
CA ALA A 50 13.75 -15.40 4.99
C ALA A 50 12.38 -14.76 5.21
N SER A 51 11.41 -15.57 5.68
CA SER A 51 10.44 -15.02 6.62
C SER A 51 11.16 -14.70 7.94
N GLN A 52 12.12 -13.78 7.92
CA GLN A 52 12.52 -13.15 9.17
C GLN A 52 11.31 -12.33 9.59
N ALA A 53 10.58 -12.88 10.55
CA ALA A 53 9.52 -12.18 11.27
C ALA A 53 10.08 -11.01 12.10
N GLU A 54 11.41 -10.86 12.14
CA GLU A 54 12.13 -9.74 12.73
C GLU A 54 11.57 -8.41 12.22
N GLY A 55 11.25 -7.55 13.18
CA GLY A 55 10.64 -6.26 12.94
C GLY A 55 9.23 -6.27 12.35
N ARG A 56 8.51 -7.41 12.35
CA ARG A 56 7.14 -7.49 11.84
C ARG A 56 6.13 -7.86 12.92
N TYR A 57 5.09 -7.05 13.03
CA TYR A 57 4.08 -7.11 14.07
C TYR A 57 2.71 -7.39 13.47
N SER A 58 1.87 -8.12 14.21
CA SER A 58 0.46 -8.30 13.89
C SER A 58 -0.29 -6.97 13.98
N VAL A 59 -1.46 -6.90 13.34
CA VAL A 59 -2.35 -5.73 13.41
C VAL A 59 -2.67 -5.37 14.86
N HIS A 60 -2.92 -6.37 15.72
CA HIS A 60 -3.25 -6.13 17.11
C HIS A 60 -2.06 -5.58 17.93
N GLU A 61 -0.83 -6.03 17.67
CA GLU A 61 0.39 -5.45 18.25
C GLU A 61 0.56 -3.99 17.82
N HIS A 62 0.28 -3.67 16.56
CA HIS A 62 0.31 -2.29 16.06
C HIS A 62 -0.72 -1.37 16.73
N VAL A 63 -1.95 -1.85 16.93
CA VAL A 63 -3.00 -1.07 17.62
C VAL A 63 -2.61 -0.84 19.07
N ARG A 64 -2.13 -1.88 19.76
CA ARG A 64 -1.65 -1.75 21.14
C ARG A 64 -0.53 -0.71 21.24
N PHE A 65 0.43 -0.75 20.32
CA PHE A 65 1.54 0.20 20.28
C PHE A 65 1.09 1.67 20.24
N VAL A 66 0.08 2.01 19.43
CA VAL A 66 -0.42 3.40 19.33
C VAL A 66 -1.32 3.79 20.51
N VAL A 67 -2.07 2.84 21.07
CA VAL A 67 -2.90 3.05 22.27
C VAL A 67 -2.02 3.28 23.51
N ASP A 68 -1.00 2.46 23.71
CA ASP A 68 -0.07 2.58 24.86
C ASP A 68 0.69 3.92 24.85
N ARG A 69 0.84 4.54 23.67
CA ARG A 69 1.45 5.87 23.48
C ARG A 69 0.45 7.02 23.57
N GLY A 70 -0.84 6.73 23.77
CA GLY A 70 -1.90 7.74 23.83
C GLY A 70 -2.16 8.47 22.51
N LEU A 71 -1.69 7.91 21.37
CA LEU A 71 -1.90 8.52 20.05
C LEU A 71 -3.35 8.38 19.58
N VAL A 72 -4.00 7.28 19.98
CA VAL A 72 -5.44 7.02 19.81
C VAL A 72 -6.01 6.45 21.11
N ARG A 73 -7.33 6.55 21.28
CA ARG A 73 -8.02 5.96 22.42
C ARG A 73 -8.20 4.45 22.26
N GLY A 74 -7.97 3.70 23.33
CA GLY A 74 -8.07 2.23 23.33
C GLY A 74 -9.48 1.67 23.36
N ASP A 75 -10.47 2.49 23.71
CA ASP A 75 -11.90 2.16 23.81
C ASP A 75 -12.74 2.73 22.66
N ALA A 76 -12.14 3.55 21.78
CA ALA A 76 -12.81 4.11 20.62
C ALA A 76 -12.87 3.11 19.44
N PRO A 77 -13.83 3.25 18.52
CA PRO A 77 -13.84 2.49 17.28
C PRO A 77 -12.62 2.86 16.42
N LEU A 78 -11.90 1.86 15.91
CA LEU A 78 -10.69 2.08 15.11
C LEU A 78 -10.80 1.39 13.74
N LEU A 79 -10.31 2.05 12.69
CA LEU A 79 -10.00 1.42 11.42
C LEU A 79 -8.48 1.36 11.24
N VAL A 80 -7.96 0.18 10.96
CA VAL A 80 -6.55 -0.04 10.63
C VAL A 80 -6.41 -0.29 9.14
N LEU A 81 -5.60 0.54 8.49
CA LEU A 81 -5.21 0.38 7.09
C LEU A 81 -3.75 -0.04 7.03
N GLY A 82 -3.44 -1.05 6.23
CA GLY A 82 -2.08 -1.51 6.12
C GLY A 82 -1.22 -0.58 5.26
N MET A 83 0.02 -0.39 5.69
CA MET A 83 1.09 0.28 4.93
C MET A 83 2.26 -0.69 4.75
N ARG A 84 1.95 -1.98 4.51
CA ARG A 84 2.93 -3.05 4.75
C ARG A 84 3.99 -3.21 3.67
N ASN A 85 3.89 -2.47 2.57
CA ASN A 85 5.00 -2.31 1.64
C ASN A 85 6.04 -1.29 2.15
N SER A 86 5.63 -0.37 3.03
CA SER A 86 6.51 0.64 3.61
C SER A 86 7.57 -0.02 4.48
N LEU A 87 8.81 0.46 4.34
CA LEU A 87 9.99 -0.10 4.99
C LEU A 87 10.24 -1.57 4.63
N VAL A 88 9.66 -2.11 3.55
CA VAL A 88 9.86 -3.49 3.09
C VAL A 88 10.40 -3.54 1.67
N ASN A 89 9.97 -2.62 0.81
CA ASN A 89 10.44 -2.49 -0.56
C ASN A 89 11.27 -1.22 -0.73
N LEU A 90 12.12 -1.20 -1.76
CA LEU A 90 12.67 0.05 -2.29
C LEU A 90 11.53 0.96 -2.78
N ARG A 91 11.78 2.27 -2.78
CA ARG A 91 10.80 3.32 -3.11
C ARG A 91 9.57 3.34 -2.19
N ALA A 92 9.68 2.78 -0.98
CA ALA A 92 8.62 2.80 0.02
C ALA A 92 9.11 3.32 1.40
N PRO A 93 9.79 4.48 1.47
CA PRO A 93 10.19 5.05 2.74
C PRO A 93 9.01 5.55 3.57
N VAL A 94 9.29 5.80 4.83
CA VAL A 94 8.42 6.51 5.76
C VAL A 94 9.16 7.75 6.24
N ILE A 95 8.49 8.89 6.32
CA ILE A 95 8.98 10.04 7.08
C ILE A 95 8.21 10.06 8.40
N TRP A 96 8.92 10.10 9.52
CA TRP A 96 8.32 10.22 10.84
C TRP A 96 9.09 11.28 11.62
N HIS A 97 8.37 12.26 12.18
CA HIS A 97 8.99 13.35 12.95
C HIS A 97 10.05 14.12 12.14
N GLY A 98 9.72 14.41 10.87
CA GLY A 98 10.60 15.13 9.95
C GLY A 98 11.83 14.35 9.47
N ARG A 99 11.95 13.06 9.80
CA ARG A 99 13.11 12.22 9.45
C ARG A 99 12.71 11.08 8.51
N PRO A 100 13.43 10.88 7.39
CA PRO A 100 13.18 9.77 6.50
C PRO A 100 13.77 8.47 7.04
N TYR A 101 13.05 7.37 6.83
CA TYR A 101 13.41 6.01 7.15
C TYR A 101 13.14 5.14 5.93
N ALA A 102 14.11 4.32 5.55
CA ALA A 102 14.02 3.43 4.40
C ALA A 102 14.68 2.09 4.70
N VAL A 103 14.57 1.17 3.75
CA VAL A 103 15.33 -0.07 3.79
C VAL A 103 16.80 0.16 3.45
N ALA A 104 17.68 -0.70 3.93
CA ALA A 104 19.07 -0.76 3.54
C ALA A 104 19.19 -0.84 2.01
N GLY A 105 20.05 0.01 1.44
CA GLY A 105 20.20 0.20 0.00
C GLY A 105 19.47 1.42 -0.57
N GLU A 106 18.56 2.04 0.19
CA GLU A 106 17.88 3.27 -0.20
C GLU A 106 18.25 4.45 0.71
N GLN A 107 18.63 5.57 0.09
CA GLN A 107 18.83 6.87 0.74
C GLN A 107 17.81 7.86 0.15
N PRO A 108 16.63 8.05 0.78
CA PRO A 108 15.56 8.83 0.18
C PRO A 108 15.96 10.26 -0.21
N GLU A 109 16.86 10.90 0.54
CA GLU A 109 17.31 12.26 0.27
C GLU A 109 18.13 12.37 -1.03
N MET A 110 18.69 11.26 -1.52
CA MET A 110 19.49 11.24 -2.76
C MET A 110 18.61 11.16 -4.01
N SER A 111 17.30 10.87 -3.86
CA SER A 111 16.44 10.68 -5.02
C SER A 111 16.14 11.99 -5.74
N LEU A 112 16.31 12.01 -7.06
CA LEU A 112 15.88 13.11 -7.93
C LEU A 112 14.41 13.00 -8.37
N ARG A 113 13.62 12.15 -7.71
CA ARG A 113 12.19 12.00 -7.94
C ARG A 113 11.45 12.09 -6.62
N PRO A 114 10.29 12.77 -6.58
CA PRO A 114 9.49 12.80 -5.36
C PRO A 114 8.98 11.40 -5.02
N TYR A 115 8.76 11.15 -3.74
CA TYR A 115 7.95 10.04 -3.27
C TYR A 115 6.49 10.46 -3.23
N TYR A 116 5.59 9.56 -3.63
CA TYR A 116 4.15 9.78 -3.61
C TYR A 116 3.56 9.03 -2.44
N GLY A 117 2.75 9.67 -1.61
CA GLY A 117 2.36 9.02 -0.36
C GLY A 117 1.20 9.65 0.38
N LEU A 118 0.76 8.92 1.40
CA LEU A 118 -0.22 9.37 2.39
C LEU A 118 0.54 9.96 3.57
N GLY A 119 0.20 11.18 3.94
CA GLY A 119 0.72 11.80 5.15
C GLY A 119 -0.38 12.42 6.00
N LEU A 120 0.01 12.88 7.17
CA LEU A 120 -0.82 13.71 8.05
C LEU A 120 -0.16 15.09 8.11
N ARG A 121 -0.96 16.14 7.82
CA ARG A 121 -0.53 17.53 7.90
C ARG A 121 -1.66 18.34 8.55
N ASP A 122 -1.35 19.10 9.58
CA ASP A 122 -2.32 19.93 10.31
C ASP A 122 -3.54 19.11 10.79
N GLY A 123 -3.30 17.87 11.23
CA GLY A 123 -4.34 16.95 11.70
C GLY A 123 -5.21 16.32 10.59
N SER A 124 -4.93 16.60 9.32
CA SER A 124 -5.69 16.07 8.17
C SER A 124 -4.86 15.15 7.28
N LEU A 125 -5.47 14.06 6.82
CA LEU A 125 -4.85 13.14 5.88
C LEU A 125 -4.75 13.80 4.51
N VAL A 126 -3.59 13.69 3.89
CA VAL A 126 -3.30 14.26 2.57
C VAL A 126 -2.56 13.26 1.70
N LEU A 127 -2.84 13.27 0.40
CA LEU A 127 -1.99 12.62 -0.60
C LEU A 127 -1.13 13.68 -1.27
N ASP A 128 0.18 13.58 -1.08
CA ASP A 128 1.13 14.57 -1.55
C ASP A 128 2.48 13.94 -1.86
N CYS A 129 3.42 14.79 -2.29
CA CYS A 129 4.79 14.40 -2.55
C CYS A 129 5.71 14.73 -1.37
N ALA A 130 6.79 13.96 -1.22
CA ALA A 130 7.87 14.24 -0.28
C ALA A 130 9.24 13.98 -0.91
N LEU A 131 10.26 14.73 -0.47
CA LEU A 131 11.65 14.62 -0.93
C LEU A 131 11.80 14.81 -2.45
N GLY A 132 13.03 14.64 -2.94
CA GLY A 132 13.42 15.01 -4.30
C GLY A 132 13.15 16.49 -4.57
N ASP A 133 12.48 16.79 -5.69
CA ASP A 133 12.17 18.16 -6.09
C ASP A 133 10.87 18.71 -5.46
N ALA A 134 10.18 17.96 -4.60
CA ALA A 134 8.85 18.34 -4.09
C ALA A 134 8.87 19.10 -2.75
N SER A 135 9.39 18.48 -1.69
CA SER A 135 9.44 19.10 -0.36
C SER A 135 10.53 18.48 0.53
N GLU A 136 10.97 19.20 1.55
CA GLU A 136 11.91 18.66 2.53
C GLU A 136 11.22 17.67 3.47
N ALA A 137 11.95 16.68 3.98
CA ALA A 137 11.41 15.75 4.99
C ALA A 137 10.87 16.47 6.24
N ALA A 138 11.50 17.59 6.63
CA ALA A 138 11.09 18.41 7.76
C ALA A 138 9.66 18.99 7.63
N SER A 139 9.09 19.03 6.42
CA SER A 139 7.69 19.43 6.21
C SER A 139 6.66 18.40 6.69
N TRP A 140 7.10 17.19 7.04
CA TRP A 140 6.27 16.08 7.52
C TRP A 140 6.55 15.78 9.00
N LEU A 141 6.03 16.64 9.88
CA LEU A 141 6.25 16.55 11.32
C LEU A 141 5.51 15.38 11.97
N GLU A 142 4.32 15.05 11.47
CA GLU A 142 3.54 13.90 11.92
C GLU A 142 4.03 12.62 11.25
N PHE A 143 3.62 12.38 9.99
CA PHE A 143 4.16 11.28 9.19
C PHE A 143 3.89 11.44 7.69
N PHE A 144 4.65 10.67 6.90
CA PHE A 144 4.40 10.39 5.49
C PHE A 144 4.75 8.92 5.20
N CYS A 145 3.92 8.22 4.43
CA CYS A 145 4.15 6.85 3.99
C CYS A 145 4.05 6.78 2.47
N ALA A 146 5.17 6.45 1.83
CA ALA A 146 5.21 6.31 0.38
C ALA A 146 4.44 5.06 -0.09
N GLY A 147 3.80 5.19 -1.25
CA GLY A 147 3.13 4.12 -1.98
C GLY A 147 3.28 4.31 -3.49
N ASN A 148 2.75 3.37 -4.28
CA ASN A 148 2.85 3.44 -5.74
C ASN A 148 1.75 4.35 -6.31
N PRO A 149 2.06 5.46 -7.01
CA PRO A 149 1.03 6.33 -7.56
C PRO A 149 0.20 5.58 -8.61
N VAL A 150 -1.09 5.40 -8.36
CA VAL A 150 -2.05 4.81 -9.32
C VAL A 150 -2.92 5.87 -9.97
N LEU A 151 -2.99 7.05 -9.36
CA LEU A 151 -3.69 8.23 -9.84
C LEU A 151 -2.91 9.44 -9.33
N TRP A 152 -2.53 10.37 -10.21
CA TRP A 152 -1.85 11.59 -9.76
C TRP A 152 -2.20 12.76 -10.65
N ASP A 153 -3.05 13.66 -10.15
CA ASP A 153 -3.52 14.86 -10.81
C ASP A 153 -4.02 14.55 -12.24
N ASP A 154 -3.37 15.09 -13.27
CA ASP A 154 -3.71 14.92 -14.69
C ASP A 154 -2.88 13.84 -15.42
N ALA A 155 -2.01 13.10 -14.72
CA ALA A 155 -1.19 12.06 -15.36
C ALA A 155 -2.07 10.93 -15.92
N ARG A 156 -1.97 10.67 -17.24
CA ARG A 156 -2.77 9.64 -17.93
C ARG A 156 -1.91 8.85 -18.93
N GLY A 157 -2.39 7.67 -19.34
CA GLY A 157 -1.77 6.87 -20.38
C GLY A 157 -0.30 6.55 -20.10
N ASP A 158 0.58 6.88 -21.05
CA ASP A 158 2.02 6.62 -20.94
C ASP A 158 2.68 7.35 -19.77
N GLU A 159 2.21 8.54 -19.39
CA GLU A 159 2.78 9.30 -18.28
C GLU A 159 2.51 8.61 -16.94
N LEU A 160 1.26 8.19 -16.71
CA LEU A 160 0.91 7.42 -15.51
C LEU A 160 1.65 6.07 -15.49
N PHE A 161 1.78 5.44 -16.66
CA PHE A 161 2.50 4.18 -16.75
C PHE A 161 4.00 4.35 -16.43
N ASP A 162 4.62 5.46 -16.84
CA ASP A 162 6.00 5.79 -16.49
C ASP A 162 6.17 5.97 -14.99
N LEU A 163 5.22 6.63 -14.32
CA LEU A 163 5.21 6.72 -12.86
C LEU A 163 5.14 5.33 -12.23
N LEU A 164 4.16 4.50 -12.63
CA LEU A 164 4.04 3.14 -12.12
C LEU A 164 5.33 2.33 -12.30
N LEU A 165 5.94 2.41 -13.48
CA LEU A 165 7.14 1.67 -13.85
C LEU A 165 8.37 2.10 -13.04
N CYS A 166 8.49 3.39 -12.70
CA CYS A 166 9.61 3.92 -11.92
C CYS A 166 9.43 3.79 -10.40
N GLU A 167 8.20 3.63 -9.93
CA GLU A 167 7.89 3.60 -8.49
C GLU A 167 7.67 2.17 -7.96
N THR A 168 7.36 1.21 -8.82
CA THR A 168 7.02 -0.16 -8.39
C THR A 168 8.26 -1.07 -8.37
N ALA A 169 8.93 -1.17 -7.22
CA ALA A 169 10.09 -2.05 -7.06
C ALA A 169 9.80 -3.53 -7.39
N ASP A 170 8.58 -3.99 -7.14
CA ASP A 170 8.11 -5.33 -7.49
C ASP A 170 7.28 -5.33 -8.79
N HIS A 171 7.98 -5.45 -9.91
CA HIS A 171 7.38 -5.39 -11.24
C HIS A 171 6.35 -6.50 -11.54
N SER A 172 6.26 -7.55 -10.71
CA SER A 172 5.17 -8.55 -10.81
C SER A 172 3.79 -7.97 -10.44
N HIS A 173 3.73 -6.76 -9.87
CA HIS A 173 2.47 -6.01 -9.71
C HIS A 173 2.06 -5.28 -10.99
N LEU A 174 2.97 -5.10 -11.95
CA LEU A 174 2.72 -4.40 -13.21
C LEU A 174 2.54 -5.37 -14.37
N PHE A 175 3.30 -6.47 -14.37
CA PHE A 175 3.33 -7.45 -15.45
C PHE A 175 3.08 -8.85 -14.94
N ASP A 176 2.57 -9.73 -15.81
CA ASP A 176 2.44 -11.15 -15.54
C ASP A 176 3.81 -11.84 -15.62
N ILE A 177 4.69 -11.51 -14.67
CA ILE A 177 6.02 -12.09 -14.51
C ILE A 177 6.10 -12.82 -13.15
N PRO A 178 5.65 -14.08 -13.08
CA PRO A 178 5.75 -14.89 -11.88
C PRO A 178 7.20 -14.97 -11.37
N ARG A 179 7.39 -14.79 -10.06
CA ARG A 179 8.71 -14.86 -9.42
C ARG A 179 8.68 -15.61 -8.09
N GLY A 180 9.87 -15.84 -7.52
CA GLY A 180 10.02 -16.52 -6.23
C GLY A 180 9.35 -17.89 -6.22
N HIS A 181 8.46 -18.11 -5.25
CA HIS A 181 7.72 -19.35 -5.03
C HIS A 181 6.32 -19.37 -5.69
N HIS A 182 6.03 -18.42 -6.59
CA HIS A 182 4.81 -18.51 -7.38
C HIS A 182 4.82 -19.82 -8.19
N HIS A 183 3.71 -20.56 -8.22
CA HIS A 183 3.63 -21.89 -8.85
C HIS A 183 3.94 -21.87 -10.36
N LEU A 184 3.76 -20.73 -11.03
CA LEU A 184 4.13 -20.50 -12.43
C LEU A 184 5.54 -19.91 -12.63
N ALA A 185 6.31 -19.67 -11.57
CA ALA A 185 7.64 -19.10 -11.68
C ALA A 185 8.66 -20.15 -12.17
N ASN A 186 9.39 -19.79 -13.22
CA ASN A 186 10.49 -20.59 -13.78
C ASN A 186 11.75 -19.74 -13.90
N GLU A 187 12.85 -20.32 -14.37
CA GLU A 187 14.13 -19.61 -14.52
C GLU A 187 14.02 -18.39 -15.44
N ALA A 188 13.27 -18.50 -16.54
CA ALA A 188 13.10 -17.41 -17.49
C ALA A 188 12.33 -16.24 -16.88
N THR A 189 11.23 -16.49 -16.16
CA THR A 189 10.45 -15.42 -15.52
C THR A 189 11.22 -14.77 -14.35
N ARG A 190 12.01 -15.55 -13.60
CA ARG A 190 12.90 -15.02 -12.55
C ARG A 190 14.04 -14.17 -13.13
N ALA A 191 14.67 -14.62 -14.21
CA ALA A 191 15.72 -13.87 -14.89
C ALA A 191 15.18 -12.55 -15.47
N LEU A 192 13.98 -12.60 -16.04
CA LEU A 192 13.30 -11.41 -16.57
C LEU A 192 12.94 -10.41 -15.46
N TRP A 193 12.36 -10.88 -14.37
CA TRP A 193 12.08 -10.02 -13.21
C TRP A 193 13.38 -9.41 -12.66
N SER A 194 14.44 -10.21 -12.52
CA SER A 194 15.76 -9.75 -12.04
C SER A 194 16.33 -8.66 -12.94
N ARG A 195 16.24 -8.83 -14.26
CA ARG A 195 16.68 -7.82 -15.23
C ARG A 195 15.95 -6.48 -15.06
N LEU A 196 14.64 -6.50 -14.86
CA LEU A 196 13.86 -5.27 -14.57
C LEU A 196 14.29 -4.65 -13.23
N HIS A 197 14.45 -5.47 -12.20
CA HIS A 197 14.81 -4.99 -10.86
C HIS A 197 16.23 -4.38 -10.82
N VAL A 198 17.19 -4.96 -11.51
CA VAL A 198 18.56 -4.40 -11.62
C VAL A 198 18.53 -3.01 -12.26
N VAL A 199 17.76 -2.81 -13.33
CA VAL A 199 17.65 -1.48 -13.98
C VAL A 199 16.92 -0.50 -13.06
N PHE A 200 15.90 -0.95 -12.35
CA PHE A 200 15.23 -0.14 -11.33
C PHE A 200 16.21 0.34 -10.24
N GLU A 201 17.03 -0.56 -9.68
CA GLU A 201 18.04 -0.23 -8.66
C GLU A 201 19.11 0.74 -9.19
N GLN A 202 19.63 0.51 -10.40
CA GLN A 202 20.58 1.41 -11.06
C GLN A 202 20.03 2.83 -11.23
N HIS A 203 18.72 2.95 -11.37
CA HIS A 203 18.03 4.22 -11.56
C HIS A 203 17.23 4.67 -10.32
N LEU A 204 17.49 4.13 -9.13
CA LEU A 204 16.75 4.46 -7.90
C LEU A 204 16.73 5.97 -7.60
N TYR A 205 17.83 6.66 -7.92
CA TYR A 205 18.01 8.10 -7.67
C TYR A 205 17.97 8.98 -8.93
N SER A 206 17.76 8.40 -10.12
CA SER A 206 17.74 9.15 -11.38
C SER A 206 16.50 10.05 -11.52
N LYS A 207 16.49 11.03 -12.43
CA LYS A 207 15.25 11.75 -12.79
C LYS A 207 14.20 10.82 -13.41
N GLN A 208 12.91 11.19 -13.30
CA GLN A 208 11.78 10.41 -13.82
C GLN A 208 11.97 10.02 -15.30
N THR A 209 12.31 10.97 -16.15
CA THR A 209 12.48 10.73 -17.59
C THR A 209 13.60 9.75 -17.91
N VAL A 210 14.69 9.78 -17.15
CA VAL A 210 15.85 8.88 -17.32
C VAL A 210 15.49 7.46 -16.88
N ALA A 211 14.88 7.32 -15.70
CA ALA A 211 14.46 6.03 -15.19
C ALA A 211 13.39 5.39 -16.07
N ALA A 212 12.39 6.17 -16.50
CA ALA A 212 11.33 5.68 -17.38
C ALA A 212 11.90 5.20 -18.72
N ALA A 213 12.80 5.96 -19.34
CA ALA A 213 13.45 5.55 -20.59
C ALA A 213 14.26 4.24 -20.43
N ALA A 214 15.02 4.10 -19.35
CA ALA A 214 15.80 2.90 -19.07
C ALA A 214 14.89 1.67 -18.86
N MET A 215 13.82 1.82 -18.07
CA MET A 215 12.86 0.76 -17.81
C MET A 215 12.08 0.38 -19.07
N ARG A 216 11.60 1.37 -19.86
CA ARG A 216 10.91 1.12 -21.13
C ARG A 216 11.79 0.37 -22.12
N LYS A 217 13.08 0.69 -22.18
CA LYS A 217 14.04 -0.04 -23.02
C LYS A 217 14.03 -1.53 -22.69
N VAL A 218 14.16 -1.89 -21.41
CA VAL A 218 14.10 -3.30 -20.97
C VAL A 218 12.78 -3.94 -21.36
N VAL A 219 11.65 -3.28 -21.09
CA VAL A 219 10.31 -3.78 -21.43
C VAL A 219 10.15 -4.01 -22.93
N SER A 220 10.64 -3.08 -23.77
CA SER A 220 10.54 -3.17 -25.23
C SER A 220 11.38 -4.26 -25.88
N GLU A 221 12.47 -4.67 -25.21
CA GLU A 221 13.38 -5.72 -25.66
C GLU A 221 12.91 -7.12 -25.25
N CYS A 222 11.79 -7.24 -24.52
CA CYS A 222 11.25 -8.52 -24.09
C CYS A 222 10.54 -9.24 -25.25
N VAL A 223 10.91 -10.51 -25.44
CA VAL A 223 10.28 -11.40 -26.42
C VAL A 223 9.85 -12.69 -25.71
N PRO A 224 8.54 -13.00 -25.63
CA PRO A 224 7.41 -12.19 -26.11
C PRO A 224 7.22 -10.89 -25.31
N PRO A 225 6.43 -9.92 -25.83
CA PRO A 225 6.07 -8.72 -25.09
C PRO A 225 5.44 -9.04 -23.74
N LEU A 226 5.76 -8.23 -22.72
CA LEU A 226 5.23 -8.42 -21.37
C LEU A 226 3.72 -8.14 -21.32
N SER A 227 2.95 -9.12 -20.87
CA SER A 227 1.54 -8.94 -20.53
C SER A 227 1.38 -8.11 -19.25
N ARG A 228 0.41 -7.21 -19.22
CA ARG A 228 0.05 -6.40 -18.04
C ARG A 228 -0.68 -7.24 -17.00
N CYS A 229 -0.31 -7.10 -15.72
CA CYS A 229 -0.97 -7.83 -14.65
C CYS A 229 -2.37 -7.28 -14.40
N ASN A 230 -3.40 -8.12 -14.50
CA ASN A 230 -4.80 -7.72 -14.30
C ASN A 230 -5.51 -8.50 -13.18
N ASN A 231 -4.78 -9.33 -12.44
CA ASN A 231 -5.37 -10.20 -11.41
C ASN A 231 -4.67 -10.11 -10.06
N TYR A 232 -3.83 -9.10 -9.84
CA TYR A 232 -3.25 -8.87 -8.53
C TYR A 232 -4.28 -8.15 -7.65
N PHE A 233 -4.47 -8.62 -6.41
CA PHE A 233 -5.36 -7.94 -5.46
C PHE A 233 -4.65 -6.74 -4.86
N HIS A 234 -5.16 -5.54 -5.07
CA HIS A 234 -4.54 -4.29 -4.64
C HIS A 234 -5.33 -3.66 -3.48
N ALA A 235 -4.63 -2.94 -2.61
CA ALA A 235 -5.23 -1.95 -1.72
C ALA A 235 -4.71 -0.57 -2.11
N ALA A 236 -5.62 0.28 -2.56
CA ALA A 236 -5.32 1.65 -2.94
C ALA A 236 -6.11 2.64 -2.09
N ILE A 237 -5.51 3.80 -1.90
CA ILE A 237 -6.05 4.89 -1.07
C ILE A 237 -6.10 6.15 -1.94
N GLY A 238 -7.22 6.86 -1.85
CA GLY A 238 -7.45 8.19 -2.42
C GLY A 238 -7.99 9.15 -1.36
N ILE A 239 -7.87 10.45 -1.62
CA ILE A 239 -8.57 11.51 -0.87
C ILE A 239 -9.50 12.20 -1.87
N ASP A 240 -10.79 12.27 -1.55
CA ASP A 240 -11.78 12.94 -2.39
C ASP A 240 -11.74 14.47 -2.23
N SER A 241 -12.48 15.18 -3.09
CA SER A 241 -12.54 16.65 -3.09
C SER A 241 -13.06 17.27 -1.78
N ASN A 242 -13.71 16.48 -0.92
CA ASN A 242 -14.22 16.92 0.39
C ASN A 242 -13.25 16.58 1.53
N GLY A 243 -12.07 16.03 1.24
CA GLY A 243 -11.12 15.55 2.24
C GLY A 243 -11.46 14.17 2.81
N GLY A 244 -12.44 13.47 2.22
CA GLY A 244 -12.81 12.11 2.62
C GLY A 244 -11.78 11.08 2.16
N LEU A 245 -11.44 10.14 3.05
CA LEU A 245 -10.57 9.02 2.72
C LEU A 245 -11.35 7.93 1.98
N VAL A 246 -10.85 7.55 0.80
CA VAL A 246 -11.40 6.48 -0.03
C VAL A 246 -10.40 5.34 -0.08
N CYS A 247 -10.79 4.15 0.39
CA CYS A 247 -10.00 2.94 0.27
C CYS A 247 -10.66 2.00 -0.72
N LEU A 248 -9.90 1.55 -1.72
CA LEU A 248 -10.33 0.62 -2.76
C LEU A 248 -9.51 -0.66 -2.66
N PHE A 249 -10.19 -1.79 -2.57
CA PHE A 249 -9.59 -3.12 -2.56
C PHE A 249 -10.12 -3.91 -3.76
N GLY A 250 -9.26 -4.48 -4.60
CA GLY A 250 -9.76 -5.21 -5.77
C GLY A 250 -8.67 -5.74 -6.70
N ASN A 251 -9.06 -6.65 -7.60
CA ASN A 251 -8.19 -7.19 -8.64
C ASN A 251 -8.36 -6.40 -9.94
N ALA A 252 -7.27 -5.79 -10.42
CA ALA A 252 -7.20 -5.19 -11.75
C ALA A 252 -5.76 -4.73 -12.05
N GLN A 253 -5.54 -4.17 -13.24
CA GLN A 253 -4.40 -3.31 -13.51
C GLN A 253 -4.40 -2.08 -12.59
N LEU A 254 -3.22 -1.63 -12.16
CA LEU A 254 -3.08 -0.45 -11.29
C LEU A 254 -3.65 0.83 -11.92
N GLU A 255 -3.55 0.98 -13.23
CA GLU A 255 -4.14 2.09 -13.98
C GLU A 255 -5.68 2.09 -13.85
N ALA A 256 -6.30 0.91 -13.89
CA ALA A 256 -7.75 0.76 -13.74
C ALA A 256 -8.21 1.01 -12.28
N ILE A 257 -7.40 0.62 -11.29
CA ILE A 257 -7.60 0.99 -9.88
C ILE A 257 -7.58 2.52 -9.74
N GLY A 258 -6.61 3.20 -10.36
CA GLY A 258 -6.51 4.65 -10.41
C GLY A 258 -7.73 5.31 -11.04
N GLN A 259 -8.17 4.81 -12.20
CA GLN A 259 -9.37 5.29 -12.86
C GLN A 259 -10.62 5.13 -11.97
N ARG A 260 -10.72 4.02 -11.22
CA ARG A 260 -11.83 3.84 -10.26
C ARG A 260 -11.77 4.88 -9.16
N LEU A 261 -10.62 5.13 -8.53
CA LEU A 261 -10.47 6.22 -7.54
C LEU A 261 -10.89 7.57 -8.11
N HIS A 262 -10.52 7.87 -9.37
CA HIS A 262 -10.96 9.09 -10.05
C HIS A 262 -12.49 9.17 -10.17
N THR A 263 -13.17 8.08 -10.54
CA THR A 263 -14.66 8.06 -10.56
C THR A 263 -15.30 8.23 -9.17
N LEU A 264 -14.54 7.98 -8.10
CA LEU A 264 -14.96 8.17 -6.72
C LEU A 264 -14.68 9.60 -6.21
N GLY A 265 -14.22 10.51 -7.08
CA GLY A 265 -13.97 11.92 -6.76
C GLY A 265 -12.56 12.22 -6.24
N CYS A 266 -11.63 11.27 -6.33
CA CYS A 266 -10.23 11.48 -5.96
C CYS A 266 -9.45 12.13 -7.12
N HIS A 267 -8.48 12.98 -6.80
CA HIS A 267 -7.52 13.53 -7.77
C HIS A 267 -6.14 12.86 -7.67
N ARG A 268 -5.82 12.29 -6.50
CA ARG A 268 -4.59 11.55 -6.22
C ARG A 268 -4.94 10.22 -5.59
N GLY A 269 -4.10 9.22 -5.82
CA GLY A 269 -4.28 7.89 -5.31
C GLY A 269 -2.99 7.07 -5.35
N ILE A 270 -2.76 6.29 -4.30
CA ILE A 270 -1.60 5.41 -4.16
C ILE A 270 -2.04 3.97 -3.87
N CYS A 271 -1.32 3.00 -4.40
CA CYS A 271 -1.41 1.60 -3.99
C CYS A 271 -0.41 1.36 -2.84
N VAL A 272 -0.93 0.91 -1.69
CA VAL A 272 -0.17 0.77 -0.44
C VAL A 272 0.12 -0.68 -0.07
N GLU A 273 -0.73 -1.61 -0.52
CA GLU A 273 -0.56 -3.03 -0.27
C GLU A 273 -0.99 -3.87 -1.47
N ASN A 274 -0.40 -5.06 -1.57
CA ASN A 274 -0.69 -6.00 -2.64
C ASN A 274 -0.86 -7.42 -2.06
N SER A 275 -1.87 -8.14 -2.53
CA SER A 275 -2.19 -9.55 -2.27
C SER A 275 -2.11 -9.89 -0.78
N GLY A 276 -1.22 -10.81 -0.39
CA GLY A 276 -1.08 -11.26 0.99
C GLY A 276 -0.71 -10.17 2.00
N SER A 277 -0.38 -8.95 1.56
CA SER A 277 -0.22 -7.79 2.45
C SER A 277 -1.55 -7.13 2.84
N VAL A 278 -2.58 -7.16 1.99
CA VAL A 278 -3.81 -6.38 2.17
C VAL A 278 -4.50 -6.70 3.50
N THR A 279 -4.56 -5.72 4.41
CA THR A 279 -4.97 -5.97 5.80
C THR A 279 -5.94 -4.96 6.46
N PRO A 280 -6.97 -4.42 5.77
CA PRO A 280 -7.92 -3.50 6.41
C PRO A 280 -8.68 -4.20 7.56
N THR A 281 -8.64 -3.63 8.76
CA THR A 281 -9.20 -4.26 9.97
C THR A 281 -9.97 -3.23 10.79
N TRP A 282 -11.20 -3.55 11.16
CA TRP A 282 -12.04 -2.70 11.98
C TRP A 282 -12.12 -3.22 13.41
N PHE A 283 -11.95 -2.34 14.40
CA PHE A 283 -12.06 -2.63 15.82
C PHE A 283 -13.26 -1.83 16.35
N PRO A 284 -14.46 -2.44 16.48
CA PRO A 284 -15.69 -1.71 16.79
C PRO A 284 -15.66 -1.00 18.15
N SER A 285 -14.97 -1.57 19.12
CA SER A 285 -14.82 -1.04 20.48
C SER A 285 -13.35 -1.07 20.92
N GLY A 286 -12.47 -0.67 20.00
CA GLY A 286 -11.03 -0.61 20.22
C GLY A 286 -10.43 -1.96 20.61
N LEU A 287 -9.55 -1.96 21.61
CA LEU A 287 -8.86 -3.17 22.09
C LEU A 287 -9.74 -4.08 22.95
N ALA A 288 -10.95 -3.65 23.33
CA ALA A 288 -11.88 -4.47 24.10
C ALA A 288 -12.55 -5.58 23.28
N ALA A 289 -12.52 -5.47 21.95
CA ALA A 289 -13.06 -6.46 21.01
C ALA A 289 -11.98 -6.97 20.04
N PRO A 290 -12.13 -8.21 19.52
CA PRO A 290 -11.27 -8.68 18.45
C PRO A 290 -11.48 -7.83 17.18
N GLY A 291 -10.39 -7.57 16.47
CA GLY A 291 -10.46 -6.89 15.18
C GLY A 291 -11.17 -7.75 14.13
N VAL A 292 -12.05 -7.11 13.36
CA VAL A 292 -12.81 -7.70 12.26
C VAL A 292 -12.09 -7.38 10.94
N PRO A 293 -11.51 -8.37 10.24
CA PRO A 293 -10.93 -8.14 8.93
C PRO A 293 -12.03 -7.77 7.93
N LEU A 294 -11.87 -6.67 7.19
CA LEU A 294 -12.87 -6.25 6.19
C LEU A 294 -12.72 -7.03 4.88
N VAL A 295 -11.48 -7.22 4.43
CA VAL A 295 -11.15 -8.04 3.26
C VAL A 295 -9.72 -8.57 3.36
N ARG A 296 -9.48 -9.78 2.82
CA ARG A 296 -8.17 -10.46 2.82
C ARG A 296 -7.98 -11.23 1.51
N ALA A 297 -6.75 -11.25 1.01
CA ALA A 297 -6.36 -12.17 -0.06
C ALA A 297 -6.21 -13.61 0.47
N PRO A 298 -6.33 -14.66 -0.36
CA PRO A 298 -6.21 -16.05 0.08
C PRO A 298 -4.84 -16.40 0.66
N ASN A 299 -3.79 -15.69 0.24
CA ASN A 299 -2.41 -15.82 0.72
C ASN A 299 -2.06 -14.77 1.79
N PHE A 300 -3.04 -14.36 2.60
CA PHE A 300 -2.85 -13.37 3.65
C PHE A 300 -1.69 -13.71 4.58
N ARG A 301 -0.87 -12.69 4.88
CA ARG A 301 0.22 -12.73 5.86
C ARG A 301 -0.15 -11.79 6.98
N GLU A 302 -0.13 -12.23 8.22
CA GLU A 302 -0.64 -11.43 9.35
C GLU A 302 0.25 -10.26 9.78
N ARG A 303 1.57 -10.36 9.56
CA ARG A 303 2.55 -9.45 10.18
C ARG A 303 3.19 -8.44 9.22
N GLY A 304 3.24 -7.17 9.59
CA GLY A 304 3.81 -6.07 8.80
C GLY A 304 4.74 -5.16 9.60
N ARG A 305 5.39 -4.21 8.92
CA ARG A 305 6.26 -3.20 9.57
C ARG A 305 5.52 -1.92 9.93
N ALA A 306 4.50 -1.58 9.14
CA ALA A 306 3.78 -0.32 9.23
C ALA A 306 2.27 -0.51 9.00
N VAL A 307 1.46 0.19 9.79
CA VAL A 307 0.02 0.39 9.56
C VAL A 307 -0.39 1.80 9.97
N VAL A 308 -1.44 2.32 9.35
CA VAL A 308 -2.12 3.54 9.80
C VAL A 308 -3.33 3.14 10.61
N VAL A 309 -3.44 3.68 11.82
CA VAL A 309 -4.57 3.50 12.74
C VAL A 309 -5.38 4.78 12.77
N ILE A 310 -6.66 4.67 12.44
CA ILE A 310 -7.61 5.78 12.35
C ILE A 310 -8.62 5.60 13.47
N GLU A 311 -8.67 6.55 14.40
CA GLU A 311 -9.72 6.64 15.42
C GLU A 311 -10.95 7.27 14.79
N LEU A 312 -12.09 6.58 14.82
CA LEU A 312 -13.34 7.02 14.23
C LEU A 312 -14.16 7.85 15.22
N ASP A 313 -14.94 8.80 14.72
CA ASP A 313 -15.87 9.61 15.54
C ASP A 313 -17.01 8.75 16.11
N ASP A 314 -17.43 7.73 15.36
CA ASP A 314 -18.40 6.70 15.74
C ASP A 314 -18.00 5.35 15.13
N ASP A 315 -18.78 4.31 15.40
CA ASP A 315 -18.51 2.95 14.92
C ASP A 315 -18.95 2.74 13.45
N ARG A 316 -19.36 3.79 12.74
CA ARG A 316 -19.95 3.69 11.41
C ARG A 316 -18.98 4.15 10.33
N PHE A 317 -18.98 3.42 9.22
CA PHE A 317 -18.37 3.83 7.97
C PHE A 317 -19.17 3.27 6.80
N ASP A 318 -19.10 3.93 5.65
CA ASP A 318 -19.76 3.44 4.45
C ASP A 318 -18.90 2.36 3.82
N SER A 319 -19.48 1.17 3.65
CA SER A 319 -18.88 0.09 2.88
C SER A 319 -19.78 -0.35 1.73
N VAL A 320 -19.18 -0.45 0.54
CA VAL A 320 -19.91 -0.81 -0.68
C VAL A 320 -19.15 -1.94 -1.35
N PRO A 321 -19.70 -3.17 -1.40
CA PRO A 321 -19.26 -4.19 -2.32
C PRO A 321 -19.40 -3.65 -3.75
N GLY A 322 -18.29 -3.57 -4.47
CA GLY A 322 -18.25 -3.11 -5.85
C GLY A 322 -18.34 -4.28 -6.83
N CYS A 323 -19.25 -4.20 -7.79
CA CYS A 323 -19.16 -4.96 -9.03
C CYS A 323 -18.53 -4.05 -10.09
N TRP A 324 -17.42 -4.48 -10.69
CA TRP A 324 -16.81 -3.78 -11.82
C TRP A 324 -17.73 -3.77 -13.06
N SER A 325 -18.74 -4.65 -13.08
CA SER A 325 -19.78 -4.74 -14.10
C SER A 325 -21.01 -3.89 -13.75
N GLY A 326 -20.88 -2.56 -13.79
CA GLY A 326 -21.94 -1.60 -14.13
C GLY A 326 -23.34 -1.66 -13.49
N ASN A 327 -23.55 -2.41 -12.39
CA ASN A 327 -24.86 -2.56 -11.75
C ASN A 327 -24.92 -1.80 -10.41
N PRO A 328 -26.03 -1.12 -10.09
CA PRO A 328 -26.09 -0.19 -8.96
C PRO A 328 -26.12 -0.89 -7.60
N HIS A 329 -25.22 -0.40 -6.76
CA HIS A 329 -25.12 -0.35 -5.29
C HIS A 329 -26.00 -1.29 -4.43
N ALA A 330 -25.33 -2.18 -3.70
CA ALA A 330 -25.74 -2.55 -2.35
C ALA A 330 -24.80 -1.83 -1.36
N SER A 331 -25.32 -0.90 -0.56
CA SER A 331 -24.59 -0.33 0.57
C SER A 331 -24.73 -1.29 1.76
N VAL A 332 -23.63 -1.80 2.30
CA VAL A 332 -23.66 -2.48 3.59
C VAL A 332 -23.35 -1.43 4.65
N LYS A 333 -24.40 -0.90 5.27
CA LYS A 333 -24.28 -0.25 6.57
C LYS A 333 -24.08 -1.36 7.59
N ILE A 334 -22.85 -1.53 8.06
CA ILE A 334 -22.61 -2.32 9.27
C ILE A 334 -23.05 -1.40 10.41
N GLY A 335 -24.16 -1.75 11.05
CA GLY A 335 -24.74 -1.03 12.19
C GLY A 335 -24.84 -1.92 13.41
#